data_AF-A0A349LN58-F1
#
_entry.id   AF-A0A349LN58-F1
#
_cell.length_a   1.000
_cell.length_b   1.000
_cell.length_c   1.000
_cell.angle_alpha   90.00
_cell.angle_beta   90.00
_cell.angle_gamma   90.00
#
_symmetry.space_group_name_H-M   'P 1'
#
loop_
_entity.id
_entity.type
_entity.pdbx_description
1 polymer ?
#
loop_
_entity_poly.entity_id
_entity_poly.type
_entity_poly.pdbx_seq_one_letter_code
_entity_poly.pdbx_strand_id
1 'polypeptide(L)'
;MGTSTATYFVNRMDTNSLAGIIIAGTVRTARVSDDVKLPVLAIHHSNGQCAGTPPSASESVISSRPQNTISRLEVIEGGISEGNVCESFAYHDFDQTEPEFIKRAAQFMLTH
;
A
#
# COMPACT_ATOMS: atom_id res chain seq x y z
N MET A 1 -5.34 6.32 -7.57
CA MET A 1 -4.84 5.98 -8.93
C MET A 1 -3.38 5.49 -8.98
N GLY A 2 -2.51 5.78 -8.00
CA GLY A 2 -1.11 5.30 -8.01
C GLY A 2 -0.94 3.78 -7.81
N THR A 3 -1.71 3.16 -6.91
CA THR A 3 -1.57 1.72 -6.60
C THR A 3 -1.81 0.81 -7.80
N SER A 4 -2.78 1.14 -8.67
CA SER A 4 -3.01 0.39 -9.92
C SER A 4 -1.80 0.43 -10.84
N THR A 5 -1.20 1.61 -11.01
CA THR A 5 -0.04 1.79 -11.89
C THR A 5 1.18 1.07 -11.35
N ALA A 6 1.47 1.20 -10.05
CA ALA A 6 2.60 0.55 -9.43
C ALA A 6 2.51 -0.97 -9.50
N THR A 7 1.34 -1.54 -9.17
CA THR A 7 1.12 -2.99 -9.27
C THR A 7 1.13 -3.50 -10.72
N TYR A 8 0.57 -2.74 -11.66
CA TYR A 8 0.65 -3.06 -13.09
C TYR A 8 2.10 -3.13 -13.58
N PHE A 9 2.93 -2.17 -13.17
CA PHE A 9 4.32 -2.07 -13.57
C PHE A 9 5.14 -3.25 -13.04
N VAL A 10 5.05 -3.54 -11.74
CA VAL A 10 5.84 -4.64 -11.13
C VAL A 10 5.44 -6.01 -11.65
N ASN A 11 4.22 -6.19 -12.14
CA ASN A 11 3.78 -7.46 -12.73
C ASN A 11 4.28 -7.66 -14.17
N ARG A 12 4.84 -6.63 -14.82
CA ARG A 12 5.30 -6.66 -16.21
C ARG A 12 6.79 -6.40 -16.38
N MET A 13 7.48 -6.12 -15.29
CA MET A 13 8.90 -5.86 -15.35
C MET A 13 9.66 -7.18 -15.46
N ASP A 14 10.54 -7.26 -16.46
CA ASP A 14 11.48 -8.39 -16.63
C ASP A 14 12.86 -8.07 -16.03
N THR A 15 12.99 -6.96 -15.29
CA THR A 15 14.26 -6.45 -14.76
C THR A 15 14.29 -6.53 -13.23
N ASN A 16 15.49 -6.71 -12.66
CA ASN A 16 15.71 -6.59 -11.21
C ASN A 16 16.03 -5.15 -10.79
N SER A 17 15.49 -4.14 -11.50
CA SER A 17 15.87 -2.74 -11.27
C SER A 17 15.11 -2.05 -10.12
N LEU A 18 14.16 -2.73 -9.48
CA LEU A 18 13.46 -2.23 -8.31
C LEU A 18 13.87 -3.02 -7.07
N ALA A 19 14.21 -2.30 -6.00
CA ALA A 19 14.48 -2.88 -4.69
C ALA A 19 13.19 -3.26 -3.93
N GLY A 20 12.04 -2.67 -4.28
CA GLY A 20 10.76 -2.94 -3.63
C GLY A 20 9.62 -2.13 -4.21
N ILE A 21 8.40 -2.36 -3.69
CA ILE A 21 7.20 -1.57 -3.98
C ILE A 21 6.47 -1.24 -2.69
N ILE A 22 6.00 0.01 -2.59
CA ILE A 22 5.09 0.46 -1.54
C ILE A 22 3.77 0.82 -2.19
N ILE A 23 2.67 0.30 -1.65
CA ILE A 23 1.30 0.64 -2.06
C ILE A 23 0.52 1.18 -0.86
N ALA A 24 -0.27 2.21 -1.09
CA ALA A 24 -1.06 2.88 -0.06
C ALA A 24 -2.51 3.01 -0.53
N GLY A 25 -3.50 2.91 0.39
CA GLY A 25 -4.91 3.03 0.03
C GLY A 25 -5.26 2.13 -1.16
N THR A 26 -5.08 0.81 -0.99
CA THR A 26 -5.03 -0.13 -2.12
C THR A 26 -6.39 -0.31 -2.80
N VAL A 27 -6.45 -0.12 -4.12
CA VAL A 27 -7.68 -0.37 -4.89
C VAL A 27 -8.00 -1.86 -4.94
N ARG A 28 -9.29 -2.21 -4.98
CA ARG A 28 -9.76 -3.62 -4.97
C ARG A 28 -9.17 -4.51 -6.06
N THR A 29 -8.83 -3.93 -7.20
CA THR A 29 -8.32 -4.65 -8.37
C THR A 29 -6.80 -4.78 -8.38
N ALA A 30 -6.10 -4.18 -7.41
CA ALA A 30 -4.65 -4.28 -7.32
C ALA A 30 -4.25 -5.71 -6.94
N ARG A 31 -3.24 -6.23 -7.65
CA ARG A 31 -2.66 -7.57 -7.46
C ARG A 31 -1.16 -7.49 -7.73
N VAL A 32 -0.38 -8.25 -6.98
CA VAL A 32 1.04 -8.49 -7.28
C VAL A 32 1.18 -9.97 -7.60
N SER A 33 1.74 -10.31 -8.76
CA SER A 33 1.95 -11.69 -9.21
C SER A 33 2.87 -12.44 -8.26
N ASP A 34 2.65 -13.74 -8.08
CA ASP A 34 3.51 -14.60 -7.26
C ASP A 34 4.93 -14.72 -7.81
N ASP A 35 5.12 -14.43 -9.09
CA ASP A 35 6.43 -14.41 -9.75
C ASP A 35 7.26 -13.19 -9.34
N VAL A 36 6.62 -12.10 -8.90
CA VAL A 36 7.30 -10.93 -8.38
C VAL A 36 7.95 -11.32 -7.05
N LYS A 37 9.28 -11.23 -6.94
CA LYS A 37 10.01 -11.61 -5.70
C LYS A 37 10.48 -10.42 -4.87
N LEU A 38 10.34 -9.19 -5.37
CA LEU A 38 10.74 -8.00 -4.63
C LEU A 38 9.92 -7.83 -3.32
N PRO A 39 10.50 -7.17 -2.32
CA PRO A 39 9.82 -6.70 -1.12
C PRO A 39 8.56 -5.86 -1.44
N VAL A 40 7.46 -6.15 -0.75
CA VAL A 40 6.17 -5.46 -0.88
C VAL A 40 5.73 -4.91 0.48
N LEU A 41 5.47 -3.60 0.54
CA LEU A 41 4.79 -2.98 1.67
C LEU A 41 3.42 -2.47 1.23
N ALA A 42 2.38 -2.84 1.97
CA ALA A 42 1.09 -2.16 1.92
C ALA A 42 0.91 -1.31 3.17
N ILE A 43 0.52 -0.04 3.00
CA ILE A 43 0.16 0.85 4.10
C ILE A 43 -1.33 1.21 3.97
N HIS A 44 -2.07 1.10 5.07
CA HIS A 44 -3.50 1.45 5.08
C HIS A 44 -3.88 2.18 6.36
N HIS A 45 -4.85 3.09 6.29
CA HIS A 45 -5.41 3.69 7.49
C HIS A 45 -6.50 2.80 8.10
N SER A 46 -6.49 2.57 9.42
CA SER A 46 -7.46 1.70 10.11
C SER A 46 -8.91 2.15 9.91
N ASN A 47 -9.13 3.47 9.88
CA ASN A 47 -10.42 4.10 9.66
C ASN A 47 -10.70 4.49 8.19
N GLY A 48 -9.93 3.99 7.23
CA GLY A 48 -10.18 4.26 5.81
C GLY A 48 -11.52 3.69 5.34
N GLN A 49 -12.47 4.57 4.99
CA GLN A 49 -13.84 4.19 4.58
C GLN A 49 -14.09 4.29 3.08
N CYS A 50 -13.08 4.66 2.28
CA CYS A 50 -13.26 4.75 0.85
C CYS A 50 -13.60 3.37 0.24
N ALA A 51 -14.80 3.25 -0.34
CA ALA A 51 -15.27 2.00 -0.92
C ALA A 51 -14.38 1.50 -2.06
N GLY A 52 -13.68 2.39 -2.77
CA GLY A 52 -12.74 2.05 -3.84
C GLY A 52 -11.46 1.36 -3.34
N THR A 53 -11.11 1.57 -2.07
CA THR A 53 -9.84 1.13 -1.48
C THR A 53 -10.04 0.53 -0.08
N PRO A 54 -10.77 -0.59 0.05
CA PRO A 54 -10.99 -1.19 1.36
C PRO A 54 -9.69 -1.73 1.96
N PRO A 55 -9.53 -1.77 3.29
CA PRO A 55 -8.37 -2.39 3.95
C PRO A 55 -8.09 -3.82 3.49
N SER A 56 -9.15 -4.59 3.23
CA SER A 56 -9.07 -5.97 2.73
C SER A 56 -8.35 -6.10 1.39
N ALA A 57 -8.29 -5.02 0.58
CA ALA A 57 -7.51 -5.04 -0.66
C ALA A 57 -6.01 -5.04 -0.38
N SER A 58 -5.54 -4.26 0.60
CA SER A 58 -4.15 -4.29 1.06
C SER A 58 -3.81 -5.63 1.70
N GLU A 59 -4.69 -6.16 2.57
CA GLU A 59 -4.53 -7.48 3.16
C GLU A 59 -4.45 -8.58 2.09
N SER A 60 -5.29 -8.52 1.06
CA SER A 60 -5.28 -9.54 0.00
C SER A 60 -4.00 -9.50 -0.82
N VAL A 61 -3.43 -8.32 -1.10
CA VAL A 61 -2.14 -8.21 -1.80
C VAL A 61 -1.00 -8.81 -0.99
N ILE A 62 -1.01 -8.67 0.34
CA ILE A 62 0.06 -9.19 1.20
C ILE A 62 -0.12 -10.68 1.50
N SER A 63 -1.33 -11.11 1.85
CA SER A 63 -1.62 -12.49 2.26
C SER A 63 -1.55 -13.50 1.11
N SER A 64 -1.72 -13.07 -0.15
CA SER A 64 -1.57 -13.96 -1.29
C SER A 64 -0.11 -14.24 -1.66
N ARG A 65 0.85 -13.54 -1.04
CA ARG A 65 2.25 -13.59 -1.45
C ARG A 65 2.91 -14.89 -1.00
N PRO A 66 3.87 -15.43 -1.78
CA PRO A 66 4.66 -16.58 -1.36
C PRO A 66 5.38 -16.31 -0.03
N GLN A 67 5.39 -17.29 0.87
CA GLN A 67 5.97 -17.16 2.22
C GLN A 67 7.47 -16.82 2.23
N ASN A 68 8.18 -17.07 1.13
CA ASN A 68 9.60 -16.74 0.97
C ASN A 68 9.85 -15.31 0.45
N THR A 69 8.82 -14.47 0.35
CA THR A 69 8.94 -13.06 -0.04
C THR A 69 8.75 -12.15 1.16
N ILE A 70 9.42 -11.01 1.14
CA ILE A 70 9.22 -9.98 2.17
C ILE A 70 7.93 -9.23 1.81
N SER A 71 6.86 -9.47 2.57
CA SER A 71 5.56 -8.85 2.35
C SER A 71 4.98 -8.39 3.68
N ARG A 72 4.64 -7.11 3.81
CA ARG A 72 4.16 -6.51 5.05
C ARG A 72 2.93 -5.64 4.84
N LEU A 73 1.98 -5.72 5.76
CA LEU A 73 0.90 -4.75 5.90
C LEU A 73 1.16 -3.91 7.15
N GLU A 74 1.15 -2.59 7.00
CA GLU A 74 1.20 -1.65 8.11
C GLU A 74 -0.08 -0.83 8.17
N VAL A 75 -0.68 -0.77 9.36
CA VAL A 75 -1.94 -0.05 9.59
C VAL A 75 -1.66 1.19 10.42
N ILE A 76 -2.03 2.37 9.91
CA ILE A 76 -1.91 3.66 10.57
C ILE A 76 -3.23 3.97 11.29
N GLU A 77 -3.13 4.55 12.48
CA GLU A 77 -4.25 5.02 13.29
C GLU A 77 -4.01 6.48 13.68
N GLY A 78 -5.07 7.15 14.16
CA GLY A 78 -5.02 8.56 14.56
C GLY A 78 -5.57 9.47 13.47
N GLY A 79 -5.17 10.74 13.49
CA GLY A 79 -5.59 11.74 12.51
C GLY A 79 -7.06 12.11 12.57
N ILE A 80 -7.53 12.77 11.52
CA ILE A 80 -8.94 13.16 11.36
C ILE A 80 -9.45 12.79 9.96
N SER A 81 -10.74 12.99 9.75
CA SER A 81 -11.35 12.87 8.43
C SER A 81 -12.34 14.00 8.21
N GLU A 82 -12.12 14.74 7.15
CA GLU A 82 -12.96 15.84 6.70
C GLU A 82 -13.52 15.57 5.31
N GLY A 83 -14.76 16.00 5.04
CA GLY A 83 -15.37 15.86 3.73
C GLY A 83 -15.70 14.41 3.32
N ASN A 84 -15.51 14.11 2.04
CA ASN A 84 -15.83 12.80 1.47
C ASN A 84 -14.74 11.77 1.82
N VAL A 85 -15.15 10.58 2.25
CA VAL A 85 -14.25 9.50 2.70
C VAL A 85 -13.24 9.00 1.66
N CYS A 86 -13.39 9.36 0.37
CA CYS A 86 -12.48 9.03 -0.72
C CYS A 86 -11.65 10.21 -1.23
N GLU A 87 -11.86 11.41 -0.70
CA GLU A 87 -11.18 12.62 -1.14
C GLU A 87 -10.00 12.95 -0.22
N SER A 88 -9.26 14.00 -0.58
CA SER A 88 -8.20 14.56 0.25
C SER A 88 -8.77 15.03 1.59
N PHE A 89 -7.92 15.04 2.63
CA PHE A 89 -8.28 15.33 4.03
C PHE A 89 -9.18 14.28 4.72
N ALA A 90 -9.48 13.17 4.07
CA ALA A 90 -10.06 12.00 4.73
C ALA A 90 -8.97 11.05 5.25
N TYR A 91 -9.36 10.11 6.11
CA TYR A 91 -8.49 8.99 6.51
C TYR A 91 -7.92 8.21 5.31
N HIS A 92 -8.62 8.20 4.18
CA HIS A 92 -8.13 7.60 2.94
C HIS A 92 -6.79 8.17 2.48
N ASP A 93 -6.58 9.47 2.69
CA ASP A 93 -5.40 10.22 2.30
C ASP A 93 -4.45 10.46 3.49
N PHE A 94 -4.68 9.79 4.62
CA PHE A 94 -3.86 9.85 5.84
C PHE A 94 -3.82 11.22 6.52
N ASP A 95 -4.92 11.98 6.49
CA ASP A 95 -4.96 13.35 7.05
C ASP A 95 -4.48 13.44 8.51
N GLN A 96 -3.52 14.34 8.75
CA GLN A 96 -2.77 14.54 10.00
C GLN A 96 -1.91 13.34 10.47
N THR A 97 -1.77 12.31 9.64
CA THR A 97 -0.90 11.14 9.89
C THR A 97 0.15 10.94 8.80
N GLU A 98 0.30 11.92 7.89
CA GLU A 98 1.28 11.91 6.81
C GLU A 98 2.72 11.75 7.31
N PRO A 99 3.15 12.36 8.44
CA PRO A 99 4.49 12.11 8.98
C PRO A 99 4.73 10.64 9.35
N GLU A 100 3.72 9.95 9.87
CA GLU A 100 3.82 8.52 10.21
C GLU A 100 3.81 7.67 8.94
N PHE A 101 3.00 8.03 7.93
CA PHE A 101 3.05 7.41 6.61
C PHE A 101 4.44 7.50 5.97
N ILE A 102 5.02 8.71 5.93
CA ILE A 102 6.35 8.96 5.37
C ILE A 102 7.41 8.17 6.12
N LYS A 103 7.36 8.18 7.46
CA LYS A 103 8.31 7.44 8.30
C LYS A 103 8.30 5.94 8.01
N ARG A 104 7.12 5.33 7.92
CA ARG A 104 6.96 3.89 7.62
C ARG A 104 7.46 3.53 6.23
N ALA A 105 7.08 4.33 5.23
CA ALA A 105 7.56 4.17 3.86
C ALA A 105 9.09 4.28 3.80
N ALA A 106 9.67 5.31 4.43
CA ALA A 106 11.12 5.53 4.46
C ALA A 106 11.87 4.39 5.18
N GLN A 107 11.36 3.92 6.32
CA GLN A 107 11.94 2.78 7.04
C GLN A 107 11.98 1.53 6.17
N PHE A 108 10.93 1.25 5.40
CA PHE A 108 10.93 0.15 4.45
C PHE A 108 11.97 0.31 3.34
N MET A 109 12.07 1.51 2.75
CA MET A 109 13.08 1.83 1.71
C MET A 109 14.53 1.74 2.22
N LEU A 110 14.77 2.01 3.51
CA LEU A 110 16.12 1.95 4.09
C LEU A 110 16.52 0.54 4.54
N THR A 111 15.57 -0.38 4.62
CA THR A 111 15.79 -1.77 5.08
C THR A 111 15.90 -2.78 3.93
N HIS A 112 15.57 -2.38 2.70
CA HIS A 112 15.53 -3.23 1.51
C HIS A 112 16.02 -2.45 0.28
#